data_AF-A0A1A6FZM7-F1
#
_entry.id   AF-A0A1A6FZM7-F1
#
_cell.length_a   1.000
_cell.length_b   1.000
_cell.length_c   1.000
_cell.angle_alpha   90.00
_cell.angle_beta   90.00
_cell.angle_gamma   90.00
#
_symmetry.space_group_name_H-M   'P 1'
#
loop_
_entity.id
_entity.type
_entity.pdbx_description
1 polymer ?
#
loop_
_entity_poly.entity_id
_entity_poly.type
_entity_poly.pdbx_seq_one_letter_code
_entity_poly.pdbx_strand_id
1 'polypeptide(L)'
;MSRFCSNLCLPKQVQMAATHIARKAVELDLVPGRSPISVAAAAIYMASQASAEKRTQKEIGDIAGVADVTIRQSYRLIYPRAPDLFPSDFKFDTPVDKLPQL
;
A
#
# COMPACT_ATOMS: atom_id res chain seq x y z
N MET A 1 5.97 -3.26 8.28
CA MET A 1 4.51 -3.06 8.24
C MET A 1 3.96 -2.55 9.56
N SER A 2 3.97 -3.33 10.65
CA SER A 2 3.40 -2.94 11.95
C SER A 2 3.82 -1.54 12.42
N ARG A 3 5.14 -1.29 12.52
CA ARG A 3 5.67 0.03 12.94
C ARG A 3 5.15 1.20 12.09
N PHE A 4 5.13 1.07 10.77
CA PHE A 4 4.71 2.16 9.87
C PHE A 4 3.21 2.45 10.00
N CYS A 5 2.37 1.40 10.02
CA CYS A 5 0.93 1.58 10.17
C CYS A 5 0.56 2.16 11.53
N SER A 6 1.23 1.74 12.60
CA SER A 6 1.03 2.31 13.95
C SER A 6 1.41 3.79 14.00
N ASN A 7 2.56 4.16 13.42
CA ASN A 7 2.99 5.56 13.39
C ASN A 7 2.08 6.47 12.54
N LEU A 8 1.37 5.89 11.57
CA LEU A 8 0.36 6.57 10.74
C LEU A 8 -1.05 6.52 11.35
N CYS A 9 -1.20 5.98 12.57
CA CYS A 9 -2.48 5.77 13.24
C CYS A 9 -3.51 5.04 12.37
N LEU A 10 -3.07 4.06 11.57
CA LEU A 10 -3.96 3.30 10.69
C LEU A 10 -4.70 2.20 11.46
N PRO A 11 -5.98 1.94 11.13
CA PRO A 11 -6.72 0.84 11.74
C PRO A 11 -6.06 -0.52 11.49
N LYS A 12 -6.27 -1.45 12.43
CA LYS A 12 -5.74 -2.83 12.33
C LYS A 12 -6.15 -3.51 11.01
N GLN A 13 -7.36 -3.28 10.52
CA GLN A 13 -7.84 -3.82 9.24
C GLN A 13 -7.01 -3.31 8.07
N VAL A 14 -6.69 -2.01 8.02
CA VAL A 14 -5.84 -1.40 6.99
C VAL A 14 -4.42 -1.95 7.06
N GLN A 15 -3.87 -2.12 8.27
CA GLN A 15 -2.56 -2.76 8.46
C GLN A 15 -2.55 -4.21 7.95
N MET A 16 -3.59 -4.99 8.24
CA MET A 16 -3.70 -6.37 7.75
C MET A 16 -3.79 -6.42 6.23
N ALA A 17 -4.59 -5.52 5.62
CA ALA A 17 -4.69 -5.39 4.17
C ALA A 17 -3.35 -5.02 3.53
N ALA A 18 -2.66 -3.99 4.05
CA ALA A 18 -1.33 -3.60 3.57
C ALA A 18 -0.32 -4.75 3.69
N THR A 19 -0.38 -5.52 4.77
CA THR A 19 0.48 -6.71 4.95
C THR A 19 0.19 -7.77 3.87
N HIS A 20 -1.08 -8.04 3.61
CA HIS A 20 -1.50 -9.00 2.60
C HIS A 20 -1.09 -8.55 1.19
N ILE A 21 -1.36 -7.29 0.84
CA ILE A 21 -0.99 -6.69 -0.45
C ILE A 21 0.52 -6.80 -0.67
N ALA A 22 1.33 -6.41 0.32
CA ALA A 22 2.79 -6.49 0.20
C ALA A 22 3.27 -7.93 0.00
N ARG A 23 2.68 -8.90 0.72
CA ARG A 23 3.03 -10.32 0.56
C ARG A 23 2.66 -10.85 -0.82
N LYS A 24 1.42 -10.63 -1.25
CA LYS A 24 0.91 -11.01 -2.58
C LYS A 24 1.70 -10.37 -3.72
N ALA A 25 2.11 -9.11 -3.58
CA ALA A 25 2.90 -8.43 -4.60
C ALA A 25 4.28 -9.09 -4.81
N VAL A 26 4.88 -9.61 -3.74
CA VAL A 26 6.14 -10.39 -3.81
C VAL A 26 5.88 -11.80 -4.35
N GLU A 27 4.82 -12.49 -3.88
CA GLU A 27 4.44 -13.82 -4.37
C GLU A 27 4.16 -13.85 -5.89
N LEU A 28 3.60 -12.75 -6.42
CA LEU A 28 3.28 -12.58 -7.84
C LEU A 28 4.42 -11.94 -8.66
N ASP A 29 5.59 -11.72 -8.06
CA ASP A 29 6.77 -11.10 -8.68
C ASP A 29 6.48 -9.76 -9.38
N LEU A 30 5.59 -8.93 -8.80
CA LEU A 30 5.19 -7.64 -9.39
C LEU A 30 6.22 -6.53 -9.20
N VAL A 31 7.15 -6.72 -8.27
CA VAL A 31 8.07 -5.67 -7.79
C VAL A 31 9.54 -6.10 -7.87
N PRO A 32 10.02 -6.60 -9.03
CA PRO A 32 11.40 -7.07 -9.17
C PRO A 32 12.37 -5.91 -8.94
N GLY A 33 13.42 -6.17 -8.16
CA GLY A 33 14.46 -5.18 -7.87
C GLY A 33 14.03 -3.99 -6.98
N ARG A 34 12.83 -4.01 -6.40
CA ARG A 34 12.39 -2.99 -5.43
C ARG A 34 12.78 -3.39 -4.01
N SER A 35 13.21 -2.40 -3.22
CA SER A 35 13.46 -2.60 -1.79
C SER A 35 12.18 -3.02 -1.06
N PRO A 36 12.23 -3.97 -0.11
CA PRO A 36 11.07 -4.34 0.70
C PRO A 36 10.39 -3.17 1.41
N ILE A 37 11.15 -2.12 1.76
CA ILE A 37 10.61 -0.91 2.39
C ILE A 37 9.74 -0.12 1.40
N SER A 38 10.19 0.02 0.16
CA SER A 38 9.44 0.69 -0.91
C SER A 38 8.14 -0.05 -1.25
N VAL A 39 8.20 -1.40 -1.28
CA VAL A 39 7.02 -2.24 -1.48
C VAL A 39 6.04 -2.09 -0.32
N ALA A 40 6.54 -2.10 0.92
CA ALA A 40 5.70 -1.87 2.09
C ALA A 40 5.03 -0.48 2.06
N ALA A 41 5.76 0.58 1.70
CA ALA A 41 5.21 1.92 1.60
C ALA A 41 4.13 2.02 0.50
N ALA A 42 4.34 1.38 -0.65
CA ALA A 42 3.33 1.32 -1.71
C ALA A 42 2.08 0.54 -1.30
N ALA A 43 2.24 -0.57 -0.60
CA ALA A 43 1.12 -1.37 -0.08
C ALA A 43 0.33 -0.61 1.00
N ILE A 44 1.00 0.14 1.88
CA ILE A 44 0.35 1.03 2.85
C ILE A 44 -0.42 2.12 2.12
N TYR A 45 0.18 2.75 1.11
CA TYR A 45 -0.48 3.78 0.32
C TYR A 45 -1.76 3.22 -0.32
N MET A 46 -1.67 2.08 -1.03
CA MET A 46 -2.82 1.41 -1.63
C MET A 46 -3.93 1.09 -0.62
N ALA A 47 -3.58 0.46 0.51
CA ALA A 47 -4.55 0.11 1.54
C ALA A 47 -5.22 1.35 2.17
N SER A 48 -4.45 2.41 2.39
CA SER A 48 -4.96 3.66 2.96
C SER A 48 -5.95 4.35 2.01
N GLN A 49 -5.66 4.36 0.70
CA GLN A 49 -6.52 4.97 -0.31
C GLN A 49 -7.83 4.19 -0.52
N ALA A 50 -7.79 2.88 -0.32
CA ALA A 50 -8.97 2.00 -0.33
C ALA A 50 -9.84 2.13 0.94
N SER A 51 -9.32 2.77 2.00
CA SER A 51 -9.99 2.98 3.27
C SER A 51 -10.46 4.43 3.48
N ALA A 52 -11.18 4.68 4.57
CA ALA A 52 -11.55 6.03 4.98
C ALA A 52 -10.32 6.84 5.43
N GLU A 53 -9.33 6.18 6.05
CA GLU A 53 -8.10 6.78 6.57
C GLU A 53 -7.02 6.92 5.48
N LYS A 54 -7.25 7.85 4.56
CA LYS A 54 -6.34 8.13 3.45
C LYS A 54 -5.06 8.81 3.96
N ARG A 55 -3.90 8.24 3.61
CA ARG A 55 -2.58 8.84 3.87
C ARG A 55 -1.91 9.27 2.58
N THR A 56 -1.25 10.42 2.63
CA THR A 56 -0.49 10.98 1.52
C THR A 56 0.84 10.24 1.32
N GLN A 57 1.40 10.31 0.11
CA GLN A 57 2.75 9.77 -0.15
C GLN A 57 3.78 10.37 0.79
N LYS A 58 3.67 11.69 1.04
CA LYS A 58 4.56 12.42 1.94
C LYS A 58 4.53 11.90 3.37
N GLU A 59 3.34 11.77 3.97
CA GLU A 59 3.22 11.22 5.34
C GLU A 59 3.82 9.81 5.44
N ILE A 60 3.58 8.97 4.44
CA ILE A 60 4.14 7.61 4.41
C ILE A 60 5.65 7.63 4.20
N GLY A 61 6.15 8.50 3.32
CA GLY A 61 7.57 8.68 3.03
C GLY A 61 8.35 9.15 4.25
N ASP A 62 7.81 10.12 4.98
CA ASP A 62 8.38 10.66 6.22
C ASP A 62 8.53 9.58 7.30
N ILE A 63 7.56 8.65 7.41
CA ILE A 63 7.60 7.54 8.37
C ILE A 63 8.48 6.37 7.89
N ALA A 64 8.45 6.05 6.60
CA ALA A 64 9.17 4.91 6.04
C ALA A 64 10.62 5.24 5.66
N GLY A 65 11.00 6.52 5.64
CA GLY A 65 12.33 6.98 5.23
C GLY A 65 12.59 6.80 3.73
N VAL A 66 11.56 6.93 2.91
CA VAL A 66 11.65 6.79 1.44
C VAL A 66 11.06 8.00 0.74
N ALA A 67 11.65 8.40 -0.39
CA ALA A 67 11.12 9.50 -1.19
C ALA A 67 9.75 9.17 -1.80
N ASP A 68 8.87 10.18 -1.90
CA ASP A 68 7.52 10.05 -2.49
C ASP A 68 7.53 9.41 -3.88
N VAL A 69 8.52 9.77 -4.70
CA VAL A 69 8.69 9.21 -6.05
C VAL A 69 8.93 7.70 -6.02
N THR A 70 9.61 7.18 -5.00
CA THR A 70 9.86 5.76 -4.81
C THR A 70 8.57 5.01 -4.47
N ILE A 71 7.72 5.61 -3.64
CA ILE A 71 6.38 5.08 -3.32
C ILE A 71 5.55 5.04 -4.60
N ARG A 72 5.51 6.15 -5.34
CA ARG A 72 4.74 6.26 -6.59
C ARG A 72 5.17 5.23 -7.63
N GLN A 73 6.47 5.08 -7.87
CA GLN A 73 6.99 4.08 -8.81
C GLN A 73 6.63 2.66 -8.39
N SER A 74 6.73 2.33 -7.10
CA SER A 74 6.40 0.99 -6.59
C SER A 74 4.88 0.75 -6.66
N TYR A 75 4.07 1.77 -6.37
CA TYR A 75 2.61 1.72 -6.50
C TYR A 75 2.16 1.48 -7.94
N ARG A 76 2.77 2.14 -8.92
CA ARG A 76 2.48 1.92 -10.35
C ARG A 76 2.71 0.47 -10.80
N LEU A 77 3.64 -0.24 -10.19
CA LEU A 77 3.90 -1.65 -10.51
C LEU A 77 2.79 -2.58 -9.99
N ILE A 78 2.26 -2.30 -8.80
CA ILE A 78 1.23 -3.14 -8.17
C ILE A 78 -0.20 -2.74 -8.55
N TYR A 79 -0.41 -1.50 -8.99
CA TYR A 79 -1.74 -0.95 -9.34
C TYR A 79 -2.53 -1.80 -10.36
N PRO A 80 -1.93 -2.28 -11.48
CA PRO A 80 -2.66 -3.09 -12.47
C PRO A 80 -3.24 -4.39 -11.92
N ARG A 81 -2.71 -4.87 -10.78
CA ARG A 81 -3.14 -6.11 -10.11
C ARG A 81 -3.85 -5.83 -8.79
N ALA A 82 -4.18 -4.58 -8.48
CA ALA A 82 -4.83 -4.20 -7.23
C ALA A 82 -6.02 -5.10 -6.85
N PRO A 83 -6.95 -5.48 -7.75
CA PRO A 83 -8.06 -6.38 -7.40
C PRO A 83 -7.63 -7.74 -6.83
N ASP A 84 -6.48 -8.26 -7.27
CA ASP A 84 -5.96 -9.58 -6.88
C ASP A 84 -5.10 -9.55 -5.60
N LEU A 85 -4.77 -8.34 -5.12
CA LEU A 85 -3.86 -8.09 -4.00
C LEU A 85 -4.60 -7.83 -2.69
N PHE A 86 -5.87 -7.41 -2.72
CA PHE A 86 -6.64 -7.19 -1.49
C PHE A 86 -7.13 -8.51 -0.89
N PRO A 87 -7.22 -8.62 0.46
CA PRO A 87 -7.95 -9.69 1.10
C PRO A 87 -9.41 -9.74 0.65
N SER A 88 -9.98 -10.95 0.52
CA SER A 88 -11.38 -11.13 0.10
C SER A 88 -12.40 -10.59 1.10
N ASP A 89 -12.01 -10.42 2.36
CA ASP A 89 -12.83 -9.89 3.45
C ASP A 89 -12.58 -8.39 3.71
N PHE A 90 -11.81 -7.71 2.86
CA PHE A 90 -11.55 -6.29 3.00
C PHE A 90 -12.79 -5.44 2.69
N LYS A 91 -13.12 -4.50 3.59
CA LYS A 91 -14.21 -3.54 3.41
C LYS A 91 -13.68 -2.28 2.73
N PHE A 92 -14.04 -2.10 1.46
CA PHE A 92 -13.64 -0.93 0.69
C PHE A 92 -14.49 0.29 1.04
N ASP A 93 -13.82 1.39 1.37
CA ASP A 93 -14.41 2.75 1.37
C ASP A 93 -14.34 3.33 -0.05
N THR A 94 -13.19 3.16 -0.70
CA THR A 94 -12.99 3.48 -2.12
C THR A 94 -12.85 2.17 -2.89
N PRO A 95 -13.73 1.87 -3.87
CA PRO A 95 -13.59 0.66 -4.67
C PRO A 95 -12.36 0.75 -5.58
N VAL A 96 -11.84 -0.41 -5.99
CA VAL A 96 -10.53 -0.53 -6.67
C VAL A 96 -10.46 0.26 -7.97
N ASP A 97 -11.56 0.34 -8.72
CA ASP A 97 -11.71 1.11 -9.96
C ASP A 97 -11.59 2.63 -9.76
N LYS A 98 -11.80 3.11 -8.52
CA LYS A 98 -11.69 4.53 -8.14
C LYS A 98 -10.43 4.86 -7.36
N LEU A 99 -9.48 3.92 -7.25
CA LEU A 99 -8.20 4.20 -6.61
C LEU A 99 -7.38 5.22 -7.42
N PRO A 100 -6.57 6.06 -6.76
CA PRO A 100 -5.77 7.07 -7.44
C PRO A 100 -4.80 6.45 -8.46
N GLN A 101 -4.78 7.00 -9.68
CA GLN A 101 -3.83 6.68 -10.75
C GLN A 101 -2.78 7.79 -10.80
N LEU A 102 -1.65 7.59 -10.13
CA LEU A 102 -0.59 8.58 -9.97
C LEU A 102 0.59 8.34 -10.89
#